data_AF-A0A819ZGE5-F1
#
_entry.id   AF-A0A819ZGE5-F1
#
_cell.length_a   1.000
_cell.length_b   1.000
_cell.length_c   1.000
_cell.angle_alpha   90.00
_cell.angle_beta   90.00
_cell.angle_gamma   90.00
#
_symmetry.space_group_name_H-M   'P 1'
#
loop_
_entity.id
_entity.type
_entity.pdbx_description
1 polymer ?
#
loop_
_entity_poly.entity_id
_entity_poly.type
_entity_poly.pdbx_seq_one_letter_code
_entity_poly.pdbx_strand_id
1 'polypeptide(L)'
;MSDNNTKHKEEVFSPDHVSAGRYRGGPHGLGDPNDKTLRKVELEVSIPGIVRDRAHREKCHYFIDEFGKCGEKHGFWAIVKCRKEVKAMNECLAKWFNNEKFREECTQVYLDERTQYRETGVHTKQIKRPYYVNPQKELERIKKIRKEYERLEHKDD
;
A
#
# COMPACT_ATOMS: atom_id res chain seq x y z
N MET A 1 -50.04 8.23 -36.93
CA MET A 1 -49.10 9.35 -37.14
C MET A 1 -48.79 9.93 -35.77
N SER A 2 -47.62 9.86 -35.17
CA SER A 2 -46.40 9.09 -35.36
C SER A 2 -45.73 9.09 -33.99
N ASP A 3 -45.29 7.93 -33.54
CA ASP A 3 -44.52 7.73 -32.31
C ASP A 3 -43.13 8.36 -32.43
N ASN A 4 -42.59 8.92 -31.34
CA ASN A 4 -41.15 9.18 -31.22
C ASN A 4 -40.62 8.61 -29.91
N ASN A 5 -40.16 7.36 -30.04
CA ASN A 5 -39.41 6.55 -29.11
C ASN A 5 -37.91 6.90 -29.24
N THR A 6 -37.34 7.60 -28.28
CA THR A 6 -35.90 7.89 -28.25
C THR A 6 -35.17 6.72 -27.60
N LYS A 7 -34.75 5.76 -28.44
CA LYS A 7 -33.82 4.70 -28.06
C LYS A 7 -32.48 5.28 -27.61
N HIS A 8 -32.11 4.96 -26.37
CA HIS A 8 -30.73 4.98 -25.90
C HIS A 8 -29.85 4.17 -26.85
N LYS A 9 -28.77 4.78 -27.35
CA LYS A 9 -27.71 4.06 -28.06
C LYS A 9 -26.79 3.42 -27.04
N GLU A 10 -26.75 2.09 -27.03
CA GLU A 10 -25.65 1.30 -26.48
C GLU A 10 -24.36 1.64 -27.26
N GLU A 11 -23.35 2.17 -26.58
CA GLU A 11 -22.00 2.23 -27.13
C GLU A 11 -21.32 0.88 -26.93
N VAL A 12 -21.12 0.19 -28.05
CA VAL A 12 -20.46 -1.11 -28.15
C VAL A 12 -18.96 -0.95 -27.87
N PHE A 13 -18.46 -1.69 -26.87
CA PHE A 13 -17.03 -1.85 -26.59
C PHE A 13 -16.36 -2.63 -27.73
N SER A 14 -15.64 -1.94 -28.60
CA SER A 14 -14.85 -2.54 -29.69
C SER A 14 -13.40 -2.79 -29.23
N PRO A 15 -12.85 -4.02 -29.32
CA PRO A 15 -11.58 -4.39 -28.71
C PRO A 15 -10.33 -4.11 -29.57
N ASP A 16 -10.44 -3.37 -30.67
CA ASP A 16 -9.34 -3.18 -31.61
C ASP A 16 -8.81 -1.74 -31.59
N HIS A 17 -7.90 -1.46 -30.66
CA HIS A 17 -6.72 -0.56 -30.80
C HIS A 17 -6.08 -0.30 -29.42
N VAL A 18 -5.41 -1.31 -28.86
CA VAL A 18 -4.41 -1.06 -27.81
C VAL A 18 -3.22 -0.38 -28.49
N SER A 19 -3.19 0.96 -28.48
CA SER A 19 -2.09 1.72 -29.06
C SER A 19 -0.77 1.37 -28.35
N ALA A 20 0.14 0.74 -29.09
CA ALA A 20 1.42 0.24 -28.61
C ALA A 20 2.30 1.31 -27.92
N GLY A 21 2.04 2.60 -28.17
CA GLY A 21 2.78 3.73 -27.60
C GLY A 21 2.42 4.10 -26.15
N ARG A 22 1.31 3.62 -25.58
CA ARG A 22 0.91 3.99 -24.20
C ARG A 22 1.83 3.43 -23.11
N TYR A 23 2.28 2.18 -23.31
CA TYR A 23 3.11 1.46 -22.34
C TYR A 23 4.60 1.42 -22.72
N ARG A 24 4.94 1.94 -23.91
CA ARG A 24 6.31 1.99 -24.45
C ARG A 24 6.48 3.37 -25.08
N GLY A 25 7.02 4.31 -24.29
CA GLY A 25 7.11 5.72 -24.65
C GLY A 25 7.57 6.57 -23.47
N GLY A 26 7.44 7.90 -23.57
CA GLY A 26 7.86 8.83 -22.52
C GLY A 26 9.37 9.03 -22.44
N PRO A 27 9.85 9.93 -21.54
CA PRO A 27 11.24 10.39 -21.50
C PRO A 27 12.26 9.28 -21.23
N HIS A 28 11.84 8.20 -20.54
CA HIS A 28 12.67 7.04 -20.22
C HIS A 28 12.19 5.73 -20.85
N GLY A 29 11.24 5.78 -21.80
CA GLY A 29 10.68 4.56 -22.41
C GLY A 29 9.76 3.74 -21.49
N LEU A 30 9.38 4.29 -20.32
CA LEU A 30 8.57 3.62 -19.28
C LEU A 30 7.05 3.84 -19.41
N GLY A 31 6.63 4.49 -20.49
CA GLY A 31 5.25 4.93 -20.75
C GLY A 31 5.06 6.43 -20.49
N ASP A 32 3.91 6.95 -20.89
CA ASP A 32 3.56 8.36 -20.70
C ASP A 32 3.35 8.69 -19.20
N PRO A 33 4.07 9.67 -18.63
CA PRO A 33 3.84 10.13 -17.26
C PRO A 33 2.42 10.61 -16.96
N ASN A 34 1.74 11.21 -17.95
CA ASN A 34 0.41 11.82 -17.75
C ASN A 34 -0.74 10.82 -17.92
N ASP A 35 -0.45 9.59 -18.35
CA ASP A 35 -1.45 8.54 -18.49
C ASP A 35 -1.97 8.11 -17.11
N LYS A 36 -3.27 8.29 -16.89
CA LYS A 36 -3.98 7.88 -15.66
C LYS A 36 -4.73 6.55 -15.78
N THR A 37 -4.62 5.85 -16.92
CA THR A 37 -5.27 4.55 -17.09
C THR A 37 -4.59 3.49 -16.23
N LEU A 38 -5.41 2.63 -15.63
CA LEU A 38 -4.95 1.54 -14.77
C LEU A 38 -4.91 0.21 -15.52
N ARG A 39 -3.75 -0.45 -15.47
CA ARG A 39 -3.55 -1.81 -15.99
C ARG A 39 -4.16 -2.82 -15.04
N LYS A 40 -4.46 -4.02 -15.55
CA LYS A 40 -4.97 -5.14 -14.73
C LYS A 40 -4.10 -5.43 -13.50
N VAL A 41 -2.77 -5.47 -13.68
CA VAL A 41 -1.83 -5.68 -12.57
C VAL A 41 -1.88 -4.57 -11.51
N GLU A 42 -2.16 -3.34 -11.92
CA GLU A 42 -2.23 -2.21 -11.00
C GLU A 42 -3.52 -2.27 -10.19
N LEU A 43 -4.63 -2.63 -10.84
CA LEU A 43 -5.94 -2.81 -10.23
C LEU A 43 -5.98 -3.99 -9.25
N GLU A 44 -5.33 -5.11 -9.59
CA GLU A 44 -5.42 -6.38 -8.85
C GLU A 44 -4.25 -6.58 -7.87
N VAL A 45 -3.10 -5.95 -8.09
CA VAL A 45 -1.89 -6.20 -7.28
C VAL A 45 -1.32 -4.92 -6.67
N SER A 46 -0.97 -3.91 -7.47
CA SER A 46 -0.24 -2.74 -6.97
C SER A 46 -1.08 -1.89 -6.01
N ILE A 47 -2.25 -1.44 -6.44
CA ILE A 47 -3.15 -0.62 -5.62
C ILE A 47 -3.63 -1.43 -4.40
N PRO A 48 -4.11 -2.69 -4.53
CA PRO A 48 -4.43 -3.52 -3.37
C PRO A 48 -3.27 -3.72 -2.39
N GLY A 49 -2.03 -3.77 -2.89
CA GLY A 49 -0.81 -3.79 -2.08
C GLY A 49 -0.65 -2.53 -1.23
N ILE A 50 -0.82 -1.35 -1.84
CA ILE A 50 -0.76 -0.05 -1.15
C ILE A 50 -1.89 0.08 -0.11
N VAL A 51 -3.11 -0.31 -0.48
CA VAL A 51 -4.27 -0.33 0.43
C VAL A 51 -3.96 -1.19 1.66
N ARG A 52 -3.39 -2.38 1.48
CA ARG A 52 -3.02 -3.27 2.59
C ARG A 52 -1.95 -2.63 3.47
N ASP A 53 -0.87 -2.11 2.89
CA ASP A 53 0.22 -1.51 3.66
C ASP A 53 -0.25 -0.30 4.47
N ARG A 54 -1.01 0.62 3.85
CA ARG A 54 -1.58 1.79 4.52
C ARG A 54 -2.63 1.41 5.56
N ALA A 55 -3.50 0.43 5.28
CA ALA A 55 -4.46 -0.06 6.26
C ALA A 55 -3.75 -0.61 7.52
N HIS A 56 -2.65 -1.35 7.33
CA HIS A 56 -1.85 -1.84 8.45
C HIS A 56 -1.26 -0.69 9.27
N ARG A 57 -0.62 0.28 8.62
CA ARG A 57 0.15 1.33 9.31
C ARG A 57 -0.72 2.44 9.89
N GLU A 58 -1.71 2.89 9.15
CA GLU A 58 -2.48 4.10 9.48
C GLU A 58 -3.78 3.78 10.22
N LYS A 59 -4.44 2.67 9.85
CA LYS A 59 -5.84 2.43 10.24
C LYS A 59 -6.00 1.32 11.28
N CYS A 60 -5.24 0.25 11.15
CA CYS A 60 -5.38 -0.97 11.95
C CYS A 60 -4.18 -1.23 12.86
N HIS A 61 -3.32 -0.24 13.10
CA HIS A 61 -2.11 -0.35 13.92
C HIS A 61 -2.39 -0.95 15.31
N TYR A 62 -3.47 -0.52 15.96
CA TYR A 62 -3.89 -1.05 17.26
C TYR A 62 -4.12 -2.57 17.25
N PHE A 63 -4.87 -3.08 16.26
CA PHE A 63 -5.14 -4.52 16.16
C PHE A 63 -3.91 -5.33 15.79
N ILE A 64 -3.02 -4.75 14.99
CA ILE A 64 -1.72 -5.34 14.67
C ILE A 64 -0.84 -5.44 15.91
N ASP A 65 -0.87 -4.42 16.77
CA ASP A 65 -0.12 -4.42 18.03
C ASP A 65 -0.66 -5.45 19.01
N GLU A 66 -1.98 -5.56 19.15
CA GLU A 66 -2.62 -6.59 19.99
C GLU A 66 -2.28 -8.00 19.48
N PHE A 67 -2.36 -8.24 18.17
CA PHE A 67 -1.96 -9.51 17.58
C PHE A 67 -0.47 -9.78 17.77
N GLY A 68 0.39 -8.77 17.56
CA GLY A 68 1.84 -8.86 17.78
C GLY A 68 2.18 -9.25 19.21
N LYS A 69 1.59 -8.57 20.20
CA LYS A 69 1.76 -8.89 21.63
C LYS A 69 1.32 -10.33 21.95
N CYS A 70 0.18 -10.77 21.41
CA CYS A 70 -0.28 -12.14 21.61
C CYS A 70 0.68 -13.15 20.97
N GLY A 71 1.15 -12.87 19.76
CA GLY A 71 2.11 -13.68 19.02
C GLY A 71 3.42 -13.85 19.77
N GLU A 72 3.93 -12.77 20.40
CA GLU A 72 5.13 -12.84 21.22
C GLU A 72 4.95 -13.64 22.49
N LYS A 73 3.79 -13.52 23.14
CA LYS A 73 3.47 -14.24 24.38
C LYS A 73 3.37 -15.75 24.15
N HIS A 74 2.77 -16.16 23.03
CA HIS A 74 2.45 -17.57 22.77
C HIS A 74 3.40 -18.25 21.77
N GLY A 75 4.22 -17.48 21.06
CA GLY A 75 5.20 -17.98 20.10
C GLY A 75 4.56 -18.95 19.10
N PHE A 76 5.07 -20.19 19.09
CA PHE A 76 4.56 -21.26 18.23
C PHE A 76 3.04 -21.53 18.39
N TRP A 77 2.49 -21.32 19.59
CA TRP A 77 1.07 -21.56 19.87
C TRP A 77 0.14 -20.42 19.45
N ALA A 78 0.66 -19.34 18.86
CA ALA A 78 -0.11 -18.15 18.49
C ALA A 78 -1.28 -18.46 17.52
N ILE A 79 -1.11 -19.41 16.58
CA ILE A 79 -2.17 -19.77 15.61
C ILE A 79 -3.43 -20.31 16.32
N VAL A 80 -3.25 -20.99 17.45
CA VAL A 80 -4.35 -21.55 18.23
C VAL A 80 -4.83 -20.55 19.28
N LYS A 81 -3.91 -19.86 19.95
CA LYS A 81 -4.22 -19.01 21.12
C LYS A 81 -4.63 -17.58 20.76
N CYS A 82 -4.20 -17.05 19.62
CA CYS A 82 -4.43 -15.66 19.21
C CYS A 82 -5.55 -15.51 18.17
N ARG A 83 -6.49 -16.45 18.10
CA ARG A 83 -7.57 -16.46 17.08
C ARG A 83 -8.47 -15.22 17.20
N LYS A 84 -8.68 -14.72 18.41
CA LYS A 84 -9.51 -13.54 18.67
C LYS A 84 -8.87 -12.28 18.07
N GLU A 85 -7.58 -12.09 18.32
CA GLU A 85 -6.78 -10.97 17.85
C GLU A 85 -6.67 -11.00 16.32
N VAL A 86 -6.43 -12.18 15.74
CA VAL A 86 -6.43 -12.37 14.28
C VAL A 86 -7.78 -12.01 13.67
N LYS A 87 -8.89 -12.43 14.27
CA LYS A 87 -10.23 -12.11 13.79
C LYS A 87 -10.47 -10.58 13.79
N ALA A 88 -10.19 -9.91 14.92
CA ALA A 88 -10.37 -8.47 15.04
C ALA A 88 -9.48 -7.70 14.04
N MET A 89 -8.23 -8.13 13.87
CA MET A 89 -7.31 -7.56 12.88
C MET A 89 -7.87 -7.73 11.45
N ASN A 90 -8.29 -8.93 11.07
CA ASN A 90 -8.83 -9.20 9.74
C ASN A 90 -10.12 -8.42 9.47
N GLU A 91 -10.99 -8.25 10.46
CA GLU A 91 -12.20 -7.42 10.34
C GLU A 91 -11.84 -5.95 10.07
N CYS A 92 -10.85 -5.39 10.77
CA CYS A 92 -10.36 -4.04 10.51
C CYS A 92 -9.80 -3.92 9.08
N LEU A 93 -8.96 -4.86 8.68
CA LEU A 93 -8.34 -4.85 7.34
C LEU A 93 -9.38 -4.98 6.24
N ALA A 94 -10.35 -5.89 6.38
CA ALA A 94 -11.42 -6.08 5.40
C ALA A 94 -12.28 -4.81 5.27
N LYS A 95 -12.57 -4.11 6.38
CA LYS A 95 -13.32 -2.85 6.36
C LYS A 95 -12.62 -1.79 5.50
N TRP A 96 -11.31 -1.61 5.67
CA TRP A 96 -10.56 -0.60 4.93
C TRP A 96 -10.22 -1.03 3.50
N PHE A 97 -10.04 -2.33 3.27
CA PHE A 97 -9.82 -2.85 1.93
C PHE A 97 -11.02 -2.61 1.00
N ASN A 98 -12.24 -2.72 1.54
CA ASN A 98 -13.49 -2.50 0.79
C ASN A 98 -13.97 -1.04 0.85
N ASN A 99 -13.22 -0.13 1.49
CA ASN A 99 -13.61 1.27 1.55
C ASN A 99 -13.22 1.99 0.25
N GLU A 100 -14.22 2.40 -0.54
CA GLU A 100 -14.01 3.02 -1.86
C GLU A 100 -13.15 4.28 -1.78
N LYS A 101 -13.50 5.20 -0.88
CA LYS A 101 -12.74 6.45 -0.68
C LYS A 101 -11.27 6.18 -0.36
N PHE A 102 -10.99 5.23 0.52
CA PHE A 102 -9.62 4.86 0.89
C PHE A 102 -8.88 4.21 -0.29
N ARG A 103 -9.57 3.41 -1.10
CA ARG A 103 -9.00 2.82 -2.32
C ARG A 103 -8.69 3.88 -3.37
N GLU A 104 -9.53 4.89 -3.52
CA GLU A 104 -9.27 6.04 -4.40
C GLU A 104 -8.04 6.83 -3.93
N GLU A 105 -7.92 7.13 -2.63
CA GLU A 105 -6.73 7.77 -2.07
C GLU A 105 -5.46 6.96 -2.35
N CYS A 106 -5.50 5.63 -2.16
CA CYS A 106 -4.37 4.75 -2.47
C CYS A 106 -4.07 4.68 -3.97
N THR A 107 -5.09 4.83 -4.81
CA THR A 107 -4.93 4.88 -6.27
C THR A 107 -4.19 6.15 -6.69
N GLN A 108 -4.50 7.30 -6.07
CA GLN A 108 -3.76 8.53 -6.35
C GLN A 108 -2.30 8.41 -5.93
N VAL A 109 -2.02 7.88 -4.73
CA VAL A 109 -0.65 7.60 -4.28
C VAL A 109 0.10 6.73 -5.30
N TYR A 110 -0.53 5.68 -5.81
CA TYR A 110 0.06 4.82 -6.84
C TYR A 110 0.35 5.59 -8.14
N LEU A 111 -0.61 6.39 -8.61
CA LEU A 111 -0.46 7.16 -9.85
C LEU A 111 0.66 8.19 -9.71
N ASP A 112 0.75 8.89 -8.58
CA ASP A 112 1.81 9.86 -8.31
C ASP A 112 3.20 9.19 -8.31
N GLU A 113 3.36 8.05 -7.62
CA GLU A 113 4.59 7.27 -7.64
C GLU A 113 4.94 6.77 -9.05
N ARG A 114 3.92 6.36 -9.83
CA ARG A 114 4.09 5.91 -11.22
C ARG A 114 4.51 7.05 -12.14
N THR A 115 3.90 8.22 -12.00
CA THR A 115 4.26 9.43 -12.74
C THR A 115 5.71 9.78 -12.47
N GLN A 116 6.09 9.88 -11.20
CA GLN A 116 7.48 10.17 -10.81
C GLN A 116 8.46 9.14 -11.40
N TYR A 117 8.12 7.85 -11.34
CA TYR A 117 8.96 6.80 -11.92
C TYR A 117 9.09 6.92 -13.44
N ARG A 118 8.01 7.25 -14.15
CA ARG A 118 8.03 7.44 -15.61
C ARG A 118 8.76 8.71 -16.03
N GLU A 119 8.70 9.77 -15.23
CA GLU A 119 9.39 11.05 -15.47
C GLU A 119 10.88 10.97 -15.20
N THR A 120 11.29 10.28 -14.13
CA THR A 120 12.67 10.32 -13.63
C THR A 120 13.46 9.03 -13.90
N GLY A 121 12.76 7.92 -14.18
CA GLY A 121 13.34 6.59 -14.24
C GLY A 121 13.77 6.01 -12.88
N VAL A 122 13.55 6.72 -11.77
CA VAL A 122 14.01 6.32 -10.43
C VAL A 122 12.84 5.81 -9.60
N HIS A 123 12.97 4.59 -9.05
CA HIS A 123 11.99 4.06 -8.13
C HIS A 123 12.12 4.69 -6.74
N THR A 124 10.99 5.08 -6.16
CA THR A 124 10.92 5.41 -4.73
C THR A 124 11.24 4.16 -3.91
N LYS A 125 12.38 4.19 -3.21
CA LYS A 125 12.78 3.07 -2.35
C LYS A 125 11.84 2.99 -1.16
N GLN A 126 10.86 2.10 -1.23
CA GLN A 126 10.00 1.82 -0.09
C GLN A 126 10.78 1.00 0.95
N ILE A 127 11.09 1.63 2.08
CA ILE A 127 11.71 0.94 3.21
C ILE A 127 10.65 0.04 3.85
N LYS A 128 10.80 -1.27 3.69
CA LYS A 128 9.92 -2.27 4.31
C LYS A 128 10.10 -2.27 5.84
N ARG A 129 9.36 -1.39 6.52
CA ARG A 129 9.27 -1.43 7.99
C ARG A 129 8.29 -2.52 8.41
N PRO A 130 8.59 -3.31 9.46
CA PRO A 130 7.62 -4.27 9.99
C PRO A 130 6.36 -3.55 10.44
N TYR A 131 5.21 -4.23 10.36
CA TYR A 131 3.93 -3.67 10.80
C TYR A 131 3.84 -3.59 12.32
N TYR A 132 4.36 -4.63 12.99
CA TYR A 132 4.45 -4.70 14.43
C TYR A 132 5.90 -4.52 14.87
N VAL A 133 6.11 -3.71 15.90
CA VAL A 133 7.42 -3.50 16.53
C VAL A 133 7.32 -3.91 18.00
N ASN A 134 8.17 -4.85 18.42
CA ASN A 134 8.30 -5.24 19.82
C ASN A 134 8.76 -4.03 20.66
N PRO A 135 7.97 -3.57 21.64
CA PRO A 135 8.33 -2.40 22.45
C PRO A 135 9.63 -2.56 23.25
N GLN A 136 9.90 -3.77 23.75
CA GLN A 136 11.09 -4.08 24.54
C GLN A 136 12.36 -4.03 23.67
N LYS A 137 12.32 -4.69 22.51
CA LYS A 137 13.45 -4.68 21.56
C LYS A 137 13.69 -3.28 20.99
N GLU A 138 12.62 -2.51 20.77
CA GLU A 138 12.74 -1.12 20.32
C GLU A 138 13.39 -0.25 21.38
N LEU A 139 12.98 -0.41 22.64
CA LEU A 139 13.62 0.29 23.75
C LEU A 139 15.10 -0.06 23.89
N GLU A 140 15.46 -1.34 23.72
CA GLU A 140 16.87 -1.78 23.72
C GLU A 140 17.68 -1.16 22.57
N ARG A 141 17.10 -1.09 21.36
CA ARG A 141 17.71 -0.40 20.21
C ARG A 141 17.94 1.09 20.51
N ILE A 142 16.92 1.77 21.02
CA ILE A 142 17.01 3.20 21.37
C ILE A 142 18.06 3.44 22.46
N LYS A 143 18.09 2.61 23.50
CA LYS A 143 19.11 2.69 24.57
C LYS A 143 20.53 2.51 24.03
N LYS A 144 20.72 1.58 23.09
CA LYS A 144 22.03 1.35 22.46
C LYS A 144 22.47 2.56 21.64
N ILE A 145 21.56 3.13 20.84
CA ILE A 145 21.83 4.33 20.03
C ILE A 145 22.19 5.52 20.94
N ARG A 146 21.42 5.74 22.02
CA ARG A 146 21.70 6.80 22.99
C ARG A 146 23.10 6.68 23.58
N LYS A 147 23.49 5.47 24.04
CA LYS A 147 24.82 5.22 24.59
C LYS A 147 25.95 5.43 23.57
N GLU A 148 25.69 5.12 22.31
CA GLU A 148 26.65 5.34 21.22
C GLU A 148 26.83 6.83 20.95
N TYR A 149 25.75 7.59 20.93
CA TYR A 149 25.76 9.04 20.78
C TYR A 149 26.53 9.73 21.94
N GLU A 150 26.25 9.37 23.19
CA GLU A 150 27.01 9.85 24.37
C GLU A 150 28.51 9.54 24.24
N ARG A 151 28.88 8.37 23.71
CA ARG A 151 30.30 8.01 23.48
C ARG A 151 30.95 8.86 22.38
N LEU A 152 30.19 9.23 21.34
CA LEU A 152 30.70 10.08 20.26
C LEU A 152 30.91 11.50 20.77
N GLU A 153 29.97 12.06 21.53
CA GLU A 153 30.13 13.38 22.14
C GLU A 153 31.38 13.44 23.05
N HIS A 154 31.61 12.42 23.87
CA HIS A 154 32.80 12.34 24.73
C HIS A 154 34.14 12.05 24.01
N LYS A 155 34.16 11.92 22.68
CA LYS A 155 35.40 11.78 21.89
C LYS A 155 35.83 13.08 21.21
N ASP A 156 34.93 14.05 21.16
CA ASP A 156 35.17 15.36 20.56
C ASP A 156 35.66 16.39 21.60
N ASP A 157 35.78 15.99 22.88
CA ASP A 157 36.44 16.69 24.01
C ASP A 157 37.85 16.13 24.26
#